data_AF-A0A7S0F792-F1
#
_entry.id   AF-A0A7S0F792-F1
#
_cell.length_a   1.000
_cell.length_b   1.000
_cell.length_c   1.000
_cell.angle_alpha   90.00
_cell.angle_beta   90.00
_cell.angle_gamma   90.00
#
_symmetry.space_group_name_H-M   'P 1'
#
loop_
_entity.id
_entity.type
_entity.pdbx_description
1 polymer ?
#
loop_
_entity_poly.entity_id
_entity_poly.type
_entity_poly.pdbx_seq_one_letter_code
_entity_poly.pdbx_strand_id
1 'polypeptide(L)'
;MKTFQVIAILCTALSVASAADLETKAVVVASPAKNDAVALIPTETRKLQDGKSWDNGTKVYKEFPNEGWWSGTITSFSQATGMYTITWEDGSTDYYDDSTEVDQMVAWAQADPQNNPAGATDVSGAYPAGTPVSVFEDGDWYDGIVIKYGSNTYTIQWDEDDEIEEVAAGPIMDQMVMDADGDDDAPPDDYEASATSAPSDGASDASVEVGADVSYYDDEDEEWVDGTITAYKNNVYTVTWEDGETDQYDDNGEDLDELTQAVFDAYGDDDDWGDDDYQPVSGPKYPVGTPVSDFEDEQWIMGEVVDFQDGSYIVQWDDEDDVEYYDSHNAEDMQELKKMSKWANGDDDAPPDEFFEDEDLWLIGTPVAIQEDDKLWYGEIDGWNSGAYSVSWDNGEQEWLDNEDLVNQMVANAVENPKGMSGAGKFFLSLFVISVCGVGSVYGYKYYQKYQTEKKFSREVEAEDGGFRDRPDNLPKII
;
A
#
# COMPACT_ATOMS: atom_id res chain seq x y z
N MET A 1 45.53 46.53 5.02
CA MET A 1 45.43 45.98 3.65
C MET A 1 43.98 45.59 3.43
N LYS A 2 43.37 46.20 2.40
CA LYS A 2 42.14 45.85 1.66
C LYS A 2 40.92 45.29 2.42
N THR A 3 40.03 46.23 2.72
CA THR A 3 38.56 46.15 2.69
C THR A 3 38.03 45.56 1.39
N PHE A 4 36.98 44.73 1.43
CA PHE A 4 36.02 44.59 0.32
C PHE A 4 34.60 44.41 0.87
N GLN A 5 33.78 45.44 0.63
CA GLN A 5 32.33 45.38 0.57
C GLN A 5 31.92 44.67 -0.73
N VAL A 6 30.86 43.86 -0.71
CA VAL A 6 29.84 43.89 -1.79
C VAL A 6 28.46 43.63 -1.15
N ILE A 7 27.58 44.61 -1.32
CA ILE A 7 26.12 44.57 -1.13
C ILE A 7 25.50 44.49 -2.52
N ALA A 8 24.50 43.63 -2.72
CA ALA A 8 23.39 43.75 -3.68
C ALA A 8 22.39 42.62 -3.37
N ILE A 9 21.31 42.80 -2.60
CA ILE A 9 20.03 43.47 -2.92
C ILE A 9 19.57 43.22 -4.35
N LEU A 10 18.63 42.29 -4.53
CA LEU A 10 17.68 42.28 -5.63
C LEU A 10 16.29 41.89 -5.11
N CYS A 11 15.52 42.90 -4.72
CA CYS A 11 14.06 42.81 -4.62
C CYS A 11 13.47 43.11 -6.00
N THR A 12 12.61 42.22 -6.50
CA THR A 12 11.68 42.56 -7.59
C THR A 12 10.29 42.11 -7.17
N ALA A 13 9.53 43.05 -6.61
CA ALA A 13 8.09 42.97 -6.48
C ALA A 13 7.49 43.27 -7.86
N LEU A 14 6.72 42.32 -8.40
CA LEU A 14 5.87 42.56 -9.57
C LEU A 14 4.52 43.09 -9.06
N SER A 15 4.32 44.40 -9.14
CA SER A 15 2.99 45.01 -9.07
C SER A 15 2.45 45.18 -10.48
N VAL A 16 1.31 44.58 -10.75
CA VAL A 16 0.50 44.88 -11.95
C VAL A 16 -0.83 45.42 -11.45
N ALA A 17 -1.01 46.72 -11.58
CA ALA A 17 -2.30 47.39 -11.52
C ALA A 17 -2.43 48.24 -12.78
N SER A 18 -3.47 47.99 -13.58
CA SER A 18 -4.00 48.96 -14.54
C SER A 18 -5.37 48.54 -15.05
N ALA A 19 -6.37 49.21 -14.48
CA ALA A 19 -7.72 49.52 -14.95
C ALA A 19 -8.11 49.23 -16.40
N ALA A 20 -9.37 48.77 -16.59
CA ALA A 20 -10.32 49.43 -17.47
C ALA A 20 -11.77 49.06 -17.09
N ASP A 21 -12.52 50.08 -16.66
CA ASP A 21 -13.98 50.17 -16.69
C ASP A 21 -14.54 49.79 -18.06
N LEU A 22 -15.64 49.04 -18.06
CA LEU A 22 -16.63 49.09 -19.15
C LEU A 22 -18.02 48.79 -18.58
N GLU A 23 -18.72 49.89 -18.24
CA GLU A 23 -20.16 49.92 -18.08
C GLU A 23 -20.83 49.30 -19.32
N THR A 24 -21.63 48.25 -19.12
CA THR A 24 -22.63 47.86 -20.12
C THR A 24 -23.99 47.69 -19.44
N LYS A 25 -24.82 48.72 -19.61
CA LYS A 25 -26.28 48.67 -19.40
C LYS A 25 -26.89 47.59 -20.29
N ALA A 26 -27.55 46.60 -19.70
CA ALA A 26 -28.52 45.77 -20.40
C ALA A 26 -29.86 45.80 -19.67
N VAL A 27 -30.89 46.00 -20.48
CA VAL A 27 -32.26 46.35 -20.15
C VAL A 27 -33.02 45.11 -19.66
N VAL A 28 -33.72 45.29 -18.54
CA VAL A 28 -34.74 44.37 -18.02
C VAL A 28 -35.86 44.22 -19.05
N VAL A 29 -36.07 43.00 -19.56
CA VAL A 29 -37.32 42.58 -20.17
C VAL A 29 -37.81 41.36 -19.41
N ALA A 30 -38.75 41.61 -18.49
CA ALA A 30 -39.50 40.59 -17.80
C ALA A 30 -40.58 40.03 -18.75
N SER A 31 -40.70 38.70 -18.80
CA SER A 31 -41.93 38.00 -19.20
C SER A 31 -41.97 36.61 -18.55
N PRO A 32 -43.19 36.09 -18.31
CA PRO A 32 -43.48 35.33 -17.09
C PRO A 32 -43.25 33.83 -17.24
N ALA A 33 -42.99 33.24 -16.09
CA ALA A 33 -42.80 31.82 -15.80
C ALA A 33 -43.84 30.88 -16.44
N LYS A 34 -43.32 29.78 -16.98
CA LYS A 34 -43.96 28.47 -16.91
C LYS A 34 -42.99 27.56 -16.14
N ASN A 35 -43.25 27.42 -14.85
CA ASN A 35 -42.57 26.46 -13.99
C ASN A 35 -43.10 25.06 -14.34
N ASP A 36 -42.40 24.34 -15.21
CA ASP A 36 -42.39 22.89 -15.11
C ASP A 36 -41.34 22.57 -14.05
N ALA A 37 -41.82 22.41 -12.81
CA ALA A 37 -41.03 21.89 -11.71
C ALA A 37 -40.70 20.44 -12.04
N VAL A 38 -39.55 20.22 -12.68
CA VAL A 38 -38.83 18.95 -12.54
C VAL A 38 -38.47 18.90 -11.06
N ALA A 39 -39.09 17.98 -10.33
CA ALA A 39 -38.69 17.69 -8.97
C ALA A 39 -37.22 17.30 -9.01
N LEU A 40 -36.35 18.22 -8.58
CA LEU A 40 -35.03 17.87 -8.08
C LEU A 40 -35.31 16.94 -6.91
N ILE A 41 -35.16 15.64 -7.14
CA ILE A 41 -35.06 14.67 -6.06
C ILE A 41 -33.85 15.15 -5.26
N PRO A 42 -34.01 15.55 -3.99
CA PRO A 42 -32.85 15.85 -3.17
C PRO A 42 -32.00 14.58 -3.16
N THR A 43 -30.76 14.68 -3.65
CA THR A 43 -29.73 13.69 -3.37
C THR A 43 -29.49 13.81 -1.87
N GLU A 44 -30.23 13.03 -1.08
CA GLU A 44 -29.90 12.85 0.32
C GLU A 44 -28.48 12.29 0.37
N THR A 45 -27.58 12.99 1.04
CA THR A 45 -26.30 12.43 1.48
C THR A 45 -26.65 11.23 2.34
N ARG A 46 -26.54 10.05 1.76
CA ARG A 46 -26.95 8.79 2.37
C ARG A 46 -26.02 8.51 3.55
N LYS A 47 -26.58 8.49 4.76
CA LYS A 47 -25.90 7.96 5.94
C LYS A 47 -25.57 6.47 5.70
N LEU A 48 -24.40 6.04 6.18
CA LEU A 48 -24.04 4.63 6.41
C LEU A 48 -25.17 3.97 7.22
N GLN A 49 -26.11 3.32 6.55
CA GLN A 49 -27.12 2.48 7.19
C GLN A 49 -27.11 1.12 6.51
N ASP A 50 -26.80 0.11 7.32
CA ASP A 50 -27.06 -1.34 7.21
C ASP A 50 -27.09 -1.94 5.80
N GLY A 51 -25.95 -2.50 5.39
CA GLY A 51 -25.89 -3.63 4.44
C GLY A 51 -26.41 -3.36 3.03
N LYS A 52 -26.49 -2.09 2.61
CA LYS A 52 -26.84 -1.73 1.24
C LYS A 52 -25.62 -1.23 0.50
N SER A 53 -25.41 -1.75 -0.71
CA SER A 53 -24.32 -1.33 -1.57
C SER A 53 -24.36 0.16 -1.95
N TRP A 54 -23.21 0.74 -2.29
CA TRP A 54 -23.13 2.07 -2.89
C TRP A 54 -23.73 2.12 -4.29
N ASP A 55 -24.23 3.30 -4.67
CA ASP A 55 -24.82 3.51 -6.00
C ASP A 55 -23.72 3.67 -7.07
N ASN A 56 -23.97 3.16 -8.29
CA ASN A 56 -23.11 3.42 -9.43
C ASN A 56 -23.00 4.94 -9.69
N GLY A 57 -21.77 5.43 -9.86
CA GLY A 57 -21.45 6.85 -9.99
C GLY A 57 -20.89 7.48 -8.71
N THR A 58 -20.89 6.75 -7.59
CA THR A 58 -20.28 7.20 -6.33
C THR A 58 -18.77 7.38 -6.51
N LYS A 59 -18.23 8.50 -6.04
CA LYS A 59 -16.79 8.79 -6.06
C LYS A 59 -16.08 8.05 -4.93
N VAL A 60 -14.89 7.57 -5.26
CA VAL A 60 -14.00 6.82 -4.37
C VAL A 60 -12.60 7.38 -4.52
N TYR A 61 -11.83 7.39 -3.44
CA TYR A 61 -10.42 7.76 -3.40
C TYR A 61 -9.66 6.60 -2.79
N LYS A 62 -8.48 6.28 -3.33
CA LYS A 62 -7.56 5.32 -2.72
C LYS A 62 -6.15 5.87 -2.86
N GLU A 63 -5.36 5.76 -1.80
CA GLU A 63 -3.93 5.99 -1.90
C GLU A 63 -3.27 4.69 -2.36
N PHE A 64 -2.63 4.73 -3.53
CA PHE A 64 -1.85 3.62 -4.03
C PHE A 64 -0.39 3.82 -3.61
N PRO A 65 0.26 2.79 -3.02
CA PRO A 65 1.67 2.85 -2.71
C PRO A 65 2.49 3.29 -3.93
N ASN A 66 3.36 4.30 -3.75
CA ASN A 66 4.23 4.88 -4.79
C ASN A 66 3.56 5.69 -5.90
N GLU A 67 2.25 5.58 -6.10
CA GLU A 67 1.52 6.35 -7.12
C GLU A 67 0.73 7.54 -6.54
N GLY A 68 0.50 7.51 -5.22
CA GLY A 68 -0.20 8.56 -4.49
C GLY A 68 -1.71 8.39 -4.53
N TRP A 69 -2.44 9.47 -4.32
CA TRP A 69 -3.91 9.45 -4.28
C TRP A 69 -4.50 9.41 -5.69
N TRP A 70 -5.40 8.44 -5.90
CA TRP A 70 -6.14 8.27 -7.14
C TRP A 70 -7.63 8.48 -6.92
N SER A 71 -8.24 9.11 -7.92
CA SER A 71 -9.68 9.31 -7.96
C SER A 71 -10.37 8.27 -8.85
N GLY A 72 -11.38 7.60 -8.31
CA GLY A 72 -12.15 6.58 -9.01
C GLY A 72 -13.64 6.86 -9.01
N THR A 73 -14.40 5.96 -9.64
CA THR A 73 -15.86 5.96 -9.60
C THR A 73 -16.37 4.53 -9.60
N ILE A 74 -17.28 4.21 -8.67
CA ILE A 74 -17.97 2.91 -8.66
C ILE A 74 -18.82 2.82 -9.94
N THR A 75 -18.51 1.88 -10.82
CA THR A 75 -19.22 1.70 -12.10
C THR A 75 -20.18 0.51 -12.08
N SER A 76 -19.97 -0.45 -11.18
CA SER A 76 -20.88 -1.58 -11.00
C SER A 76 -20.79 -2.19 -9.59
N PHE A 77 -21.85 -2.87 -9.16
CA PHE A 77 -21.88 -3.73 -7.99
C PHE A 77 -22.60 -5.04 -8.33
N SER A 78 -21.97 -6.17 -8.01
CA SER A 78 -22.50 -7.51 -8.22
C SER A 78 -23.08 -8.06 -6.92
N GLN A 79 -24.41 -8.05 -6.78
CA GLN A 79 -25.08 -8.61 -5.60
C GLN A 79 -24.83 -10.12 -5.42
N ALA A 80 -24.48 -10.84 -6.50
CA ALA A 80 -24.23 -12.28 -6.43
C ALA A 80 -22.89 -12.60 -5.76
N THR A 81 -21.90 -11.71 -5.87
CA THR A 81 -20.54 -11.92 -5.39
C THR A 81 -20.12 -10.92 -4.31
N GLY A 82 -20.93 -9.90 -4.01
CA GLY A 82 -20.54 -8.82 -3.10
C GLY A 82 -19.52 -7.83 -3.70
N MET A 83 -19.15 -7.99 -4.97
CA MET A 83 -18.00 -7.30 -5.56
C MET A 83 -18.38 -5.98 -6.24
N TYR A 84 -17.64 -4.92 -5.93
CA TYR A 84 -17.66 -3.63 -6.61
C TYR A 84 -16.68 -3.61 -7.79
N THR A 85 -17.03 -2.86 -8.82
CA THR A 85 -16.11 -2.47 -9.90
C THR A 85 -15.87 -0.98 -9.81
N ILE A 86 -14.61 -0.58 -9.67
CA ILE A 86 -14.19 0.82 -9.65
C ILE A 86 -13.44 1.12 -10.95
N THR A 87 -13.78 2.24 -11.59
CA THR A 87 -13.04 2.75 -12.75
C THR A 87 -12.26 3.98 -12.32
N TRP A 88 -10.94 3.93 -12.49
CA TRP A 88 -10.02 5.01 -12.12
C TRP A 88 -9.98 6.10 -13.19
N GLU A 89 -9.39 7.24 -12.85
CA GLU A 89 -9.33 8.41 -13.74
C GLU A 89 -8.52 8.20 -15.02
N ASP A 90 -7.60 7.23 -15.04
CA ASP A 90 -6.88 6.81 -16.25
C ASP A 90 -7.71 5.87 -17.15
N GLY A 91 -8.87 5.42 -16.67
CA GLY A 91 -9.78 4.51 -17.34
C GLY A 91 -9.52 3.04 -17.08
N SER A 92 -8.54 2.69 -16.24
CA SER A 92 -8.35 1.34 -15.73
C SER A 92 -9.48 0.93 -14.77
N THR A 93 -9.60 -0.37 -14.48
CA THR A 93 -10.68 -0.90 -13.65
C THR A 93 -10.16 -1.94 -12.69
N ASP A 94 -10.51 -1.79 -11.41
CA ASP A 94 -10.23 -2.75 -10.35
C ASP A 94 -11.52 -3.26 -9.71
N TYR A 95 -11.39 -4.39 -9.01
CA TYR A 95 -12.49 -5.10 -8.37
C TYR A 95 -12.22 -5.23 -6.88
N TYR A 96 -13.26 -5.01 -6.07
CA TYR A 96 -13.18 -5.02 -4.62
C TYR A 96 -14.34 -5.82 -4.06
N ASP A 97 -14.06 -6.87 -3.30
CA ASP A 97 -15.05 -7.69 -2.60
C ASP A 97 -15.18 -7.32 -1.12
N ASP A 98 -14.19 -6.65 -0.53
CA ASP A 98 -14.32 -6.03 0.79
C ASP A 98 -15.17 -4.75 0.74
N SER A 99 -16.37 -4.82 1.33
CA SER A 99 -17.25 -3.66 1.48
C SER A 99 -16.70 -2.59 2.42
N THR A 100 -15.87 -2.97 3.40
CA THR A 100 -15.30 -2.05 4.39
C THR A 100 -14.26 -1.15 3.75
N GLU A 101 -13.39 -1.72 2.92
CA GLU A 101 -12.45 -0.93 2.10
C GLU A 101 -13.19 0.05 1.18
N VAL A 102 -14.28 -0.39 0.53
CA VAL A 102 -15.08 0.49 -0.34
C VAL A 102 -15.75 1.62 0.46
N ASP A 103 -16.25 1.34 1.66
CA ASP A 103 -16.79 2.36 2.57
C ASP A 103 -15.72 3.42 2.91
N GLN A 104 -14.50 2.98 3.21
CA GLN A 104 -13.36 3.86 3.50
C GLN A 104 -12.98 4.71 2.29
N MET A 105 -12.92 4.11 1.10
CA MET A 105 -12.63 4.82 -0.15
C MET A 105 -13.68 5.91 -0.47
N VAL A 106 -14.96 5.63 -0.21
CA VAL A 106 -16.04 6.62 -0.36
C VAL A 106 -15.90 7.73 0.67
N ALA A 107 -15.56 7.39 1.93
CA ALA A 107 -15.35 8.38 2.98
C ALA A 107 -14.21 9.36 2.64
N TRP A 108 -13.08 8.86 2.15
CA TRP A 108 -11.98 9.71 1.68
C TRP A 108 -12.38 10.61 0.51
N ALA A 109 -13.14 10.08 -0.46
CA ALA A 109 -13.62 10.89 -1.59
C ALA A 109 -14.56 12.02 -1.15
N GLN A 110 -15.37 11.78 -0.11
CA GLN A 110 -16.25 12.79 0.47
C GLN A 110 -15.49 13.85 1.27
N ALA A 111 -14.34 13.48 1.85
CA ALA A 111 -13.47 14.38 2.59
C ALA A 111 -12.60 15.28 1.68
N ASP A 112 -12.37 14.94 0.41
CA ASP A 112 -11.55 15.74 -0.52
C ASP A 112 -12.23 17.09 -0.90
N PRO A 113 -11.64 18.24 -0.52
CA PRO A 113 -12.15 19.57 -0.86
C PRO A 113 -12.26 19.85 -2.37
N GLN A 114 -11.51 19.14 -3.22
CA GLN A 114 -11.54 19.34 -4.68
C GLN A 114 -12.73 18.65 -5.35
N ASN A 115 -13.21 17.54 -4.79
CA ASN A 115 -14.43 16.84 -5.26
C ASN A 115 -15.72 17.36 -4.65
N ASN A 116 -15.61 18.23 -3.64
CA ASN A 116 -16.70 19.04 -3.16
C ASN A 116 -16.56 20.48 -3.72
N PRO A 117 -16.83 20.73 -5.02
CA PRO A 117 -16.55 22.01 -5.65
C PRO A 117 -17.23 23.14 -4.89
N ALA A 118 -16.41 24.11 -4.47
CA ALA A 118 -16.79 25.37 -3.84
C ALA A 118 -18.08 25.94 -4.47
N GLY A 119 -19.18 25.71 -3.76
CA GLY A 119 -20.53 25.74 -4.31
C GLY A 119 -21.51 24.96 -3.43
N ALA A 120 -21.02 23.97 -2.68
CA ALA A 120 -21.66 23.53 -1.45
C ALA A 120 -21.64 24.70 -0.45
N THR A 121 -22.75 25.44 -0.42
CA THR A 121 -23.11 26.31 0.71
C THR A 121 -22.76 25.60 2.01
N ASP A 122 -22.04 26.26 2.92
CA ASP A 122 -21.75 25.82 4.30
C ASP A 122 -22.56 24.58 4.61
N VAL A 123 -21.99 23.40 4.34
CA VAL A 123 -22.71 22.17 4.58
C VAL A 123 -22.92 22.23 6.08
N SER A 124 -24.17 22.41 6.50
CA SER A 124 -24.52 22.18 7.89
C SER A 124 -23.88 20.84 8.22
N GLY A 125 -22.92 20.83 9.15
CA GLY A 125 -22.42 19.57 9.69
C GLY A 125 -23.61 18.69 10.00
N ALA A 126 -23.45 17.37 9.82
CA ALA A 126 -24.47 16.39 10.18
C ALA A 126 -25.00 16.64 11.61
N TYR A 127 -24.15 17.20 12.48
CA TYR A 127 -24.44 17.54 13.86
C TYR A 127 -24.52 19.08 14.05
N PRO A 128 -25.71 19.64 14.34
CA PRO A 128 -25.82 21.07 14.63
C PRO A 128 -25.14 21.43 15.96
N ALA A 129 -24.87 22.71 16.17
CA ALA A 129 -24.40 23.20 17.48
C ALA A 129 -25.39 22.82 18.60
N GLY A 130 -24.86 22.30 19.71
CA GLY A 130 -25.60 21.75 20.84
C GLY A 130 -25.85 20.24 20.75
N THR A 131 -25.31 19.54 19.75
CA THR A 131 -25.35 18.06 19.71
C THR A 131 -24.42 17.52 20.80
N PRO A 132 -24.90 16.62 21.69
CA PRO A 132 -24.05 15.98 22.68
C PRO A 132 -23.08 15.02 21.99
N VAL A 133 -21.90 14.88 22.58
CA VAL A 133 -20.85 13.93 22.19
C VAL A 133 -20.26 13.32 23.45
N SER A 134 -19.81 12.08 23.37
CA SER A 134 -19.09 11.40 24.44
C SER A 134 -17.90 10.65 23.86
N VAL A 135 -16.80 10.54 24.60
CA VAL A 135 -15.63 9.73 24.22
C VAL A 135 -15.11 9.02 25.45
N PHE A 136 -14.70 7.76 25.29
CA PHE A 136 -14.08 6.98 26.36
C PHE A 136 -12.56 6.96 26.19
N GLU A 137 -11.83 7.56 27.13
CA GLU A 137 -10.38 7.65 27.11
C GLU A 137 -9.84 7.44 28.52
N ASP A 138 -8.70 6.75 28.66
CA ASP A 138 -8.05 6.48 29.95
C ASP A 138 -8.96 5.82 31.02
N GLY A 139 -10.04 5.15 30.59
CA GLY A 139 -11.00 4.47 31.45
C GLY A 139 -12.10 5.37 32.04
N ASP A 140 -12.20 6.61 31.58
CA ASP A 140 -13.23 7.57 31.96
C ASP A 140 -13.99 8.06 30.69
N TRP A 141 -15.30 8.34 30.85
CA TRP A 141 -16.10 8.98 29.81
C TRP A 141 -15.97 10.50 29.92
N TYR A 142 -15.77 11.16 28.77
CA TYR A 142 -15.72 12.62 28.64
C TYR A 142 -16.88 13.08 27.79
N ASP A 143 -17.76 13.88 28.40
CA ASP A 143 -18.95 14.40 27.73
C ASP A 143 -18.69 15.81 27.20
N GLY A 144 -19.30 16.14 26.07
CA GLY A 144 -19.19 17.46 25.49
C GLY A 144 -20.34 17.84 24.60
N ILE A 145 -20.24 19.04 24.03
CA ILE A 145 -21.20 19.55 23.07
C ILE A 145 -20.52 20.17 21.85
N VAL A 146 -21.12 19.95 20.68
CA VAL A 146 -20.71 20.63 19.45
C VAL A 146 -21.00 22.14 19.57
N ILE A 147 -19.99 22.99 19.43
CA ILE A 147 -20.13 24.46 19.46
C ILE A 147 -20.32 25.03 18.06
N LYS A 148 -19.56 24.53 17.08
CA LYS A 148 -19.65 24.96 15.68
C LYS A 148 -19.07 23.88 14.75
N TYR A 149 -19.48 23.93 13.49
CA TYR A 149 -18.90 23.17 12.39
C TYR A 149 -18.30 24.13 11.36
N GLY A 150 -17.12 23.83 10.84
CA GLY A 150 -16.49 24.59 9.78
C GLY A 150 -15.23 23.93 9.24
N SER A 151 -14.87 24.18 7.99
CA SER A 151 -13.64 23.62 7.37
C SER A 151 -13.49 22.10 7.52
N ASN A 152 -14.60 21.34 7.55
CA ASN A 152 -14.63 19.90 7.76
C ASN A 152 -14.17 19.43 9.17
N THR A 153 -14.25 20.31 10.17
CA THR A 153 -14.03 19.97 11.58
C THR A 153 -15.19 20.46 12.46
N TYR A 154 -15.44 19.73 13.54
CA TYR A 154 -16.32 20.12 14.63
C TYR A 154 -15.48 20.71 15.75
N THR A 155 -15.91 21.84 16.29
CA THR A 155 -15.36 22.36 17.53
C THR A 155 -16.23 21.88 18.68
N ILE A 156 -15.66 21.10 19.59
CA ILE A 156 -16.33 20.51 20.74
C ILE A 156 -15.90 21.28 21.99
N GLN A 157 -16.84 21.50 22.91
CA GLN A 157 -16.54 21.97 24.26
C GLN A 157 -16.83 20.83 25.23
N TRP A 158 -15.81 20.42 25.99
CA TRP A 158 -15.90 19.36 26.99
C TRP A 158 -16.50 19.89 28.31
N ASP A 159 -17.33 19.09 28.96
CA ASP A 159 -18.11 19.49 30.13
C ASP A 159 -17.27 19.53 31.43
N GLU A 160 -16.14 18.80 31.47
CA GLU A 160 -15.30 18.65 32.67
C GLU A 160 -14.50 19.92 32.99
N ASP A 161 -13.98 20.60 31.98
CA ASP A 161 -13.03 21.70 32.16
C ASP A 161 -13.20 22.90 31.21
N ASP A 162 -14.28 22.93 30.41
CA ASP A 162 -14.53 23.92 29.36
C ASP A 162 -13.44 23.95 28.26
N GLU A 163 -12.62 22.88 28.12
CA GLU A 163 -11.66 22.76 27.03
C GLU A 163 -12.38 22.73 25.68
N ILE A 164 -11.74 23.33 24.68
CA ILE A 164 -12.26 23.42 23.32
C ILE A 164 -11.29 22.70 22.39
N GLU A 165 -11.79 21.68 21.71
CA GLU A 165 -11.03 20.85 20.78
C GLU A 165 -11.63 20.87 19.38
N GLU A 166 -10.80 20.64 18.36
CA GLU A 166 -11.24 20.46 16.98
C GLU A 166 -11.14 18.99 16.57
N VAL A 167 -12.27 18.36 16.33
CA VAL A 167 -12.38 16.97 15.86
C VAL A 167 -12.73 16.96 14.37
N ALA A 168 -12.04 16.12 13.60
CA ALA A 168 -12.33 15.98 12.18
C ALA A 168 -13.74 15.41 11.96
N ALA A 169 -14.46 15.94 10.96
CA ALA A 169 -15.70 15.32 10.54
C ALA A 169 -15.42 13.95 9.92
N GLY A 170 -16.24 12.96 10.24
CA GLY A 170 -16.07 11.59 9.78
C GLY A 170 -16.46 10.56 10.85
N PRO A 171 -15.97 9.31 10.73
CA PRO A 171 -16.37 8.20 11.59
C PRO A 171 -16.16 8.45 13.08
N ILE A 172 -15.05 9.10 13.46
CA ILE A 172 -14.77 9.43 14.86
C ILE A 172 -15.88 10.30 15.44
N MET A 173 -16.29 11.35 14.72
CA MET A 173 -17.39 12.21 15.17
C MET A 173 -18.74 11.46 15.23
N ASP A 174 -18.98 10.55 14.28
CA ASP A 174 -20.20 9.74 14.27
C ASP A 174 -20.26 8.81 15.49
N GLN A 175 -19.13 8.19 15.85
CA GLN A 175 -18.99 7.37 17.04
C GLN A 175 -19.23 8.19 18.32
N MET A 176 -18.59 9.36 18.44
CA MET A 176 -18.75 10.21 19.62
C MET A 176 -20.21 10.66 19.84
N VAL A 177 -20.96 10.91 18.76
CA VAL A 177 -22.39 11.24 18.86
C VAL A 177 -23.22 10.02 19.24
N MET A 178 -22.86 8.83 18.73
CA MET A 178 -23.53 7.58 19.09
C MET A 178 -23.33 7.24 20.56
N ASP A 179 -22.12 7.42 21.06
CA ASP A 179 -21.75 7.16 22.45
C ASP A 179 -22.51 8.10 23.41
N ALA A 180 -22.67 9.37 23.05
CA ALA A 180 -23.48 10.33 23.80
C ALA A 180 -24.99 10.00 23.87
N ASP A 181 -25.51 9.22 22.92
CA ASP A 181 -26.89 8.73 22.94
C ASP A 181 -27.03 7.39 23.72
N GLY A 182 -25.91 6.78 24.11
CA GLY A 182 -25.80 5.51 24.84
C GLY A 182 -26.02 5.61 26.36
N ASP A 183 -25.93 4.46 27.04
CA ASP A 183 -25.88 4.38 28.51
C ASP A 183 -24.40 4.51 28.91
N ASP A 184 -23.98 5.72 29.28
CA ASP A 184 -22.62 6.18 29.61
C ASP A 184 -22.00 5.49 30.86
N ASP A 185 -22.71 4.52 31.44
CA ASP A 185 -22.30 3.79 32.63
C ASP A 185 -21.43 2.54 32.34
N ALA A 186 -21.28 2.15 31.06
CA ALA A 186 -20.44 1.01 30.67
C ALA A 186 -19.35 1.43 29.66
N PRO A 187 -18.11 0.91 29.79
CA PRO A 187 -17.10 1.08 28.75
C PRO A 187 -17.60 0.46 27.42
N PRO A 188 -17.14 0.95 26.26
CA PRO A 188 -17.40 0.30 24.98
C PRO A 188 -17.05 -1.20 25.04
N ASP A 189 -17.84 -2.04 24.36
CA ASP A 189 -17.71 -3.51 24.42
C ASP A 189 -16.32 -4.03 23.94
N ASP A 190 -15.52 -3.17 23.31
CA ASP A 190 -14.17 -3.40 22.78
C ASP A 190 -13.05 -2.68 23.58
N TYR A 191 -13.37 -1.97 24.65
CA TYR A 191 -12.36 -1.29 25.46
C TYR A 191 -11.76 -2.21 26.53
N GLU A 192 -10.70 -2.93 26.15
CA GLU A 192 -9.77 -3.54 27.11
C GLU A 192 -8.88 -2.43 27.70
N ALA A 193 -9.09 -2.11 28.98
CA ALA A 193 -8.37 -1.04 29.67
C ALA A 193 -6.86 -1.34 29.77
N SER A 194 -6.09 -0.86 28.80
CA SER A 194 -4.63 -0.84 28.86
C SER A 194 -4.19 0.09 29.98
N ALA A 195 -3.79 -0.48 31.11
CA ALA A 195 -3.34 0.26 32.29
C ALA A 195 -1.92 0.83 32.05
N THR A 196 -1.82 1.93 31.31
CA THR A 196 -0.57 2.65 31.08
C THR A 196 -0.06 3.32 32.36
N SER A 197 0.99 2.75 32.96
CA SER A 197 1.86 3.43 33.92
C SER A 197 3.24 3.63 33.31
N ALA A 198 3.65 4.87 33.05
CA ALA A 198 4.99 5.22 32.55
C ALA A 198 5.84 5.94 33.61
N PRO A 199 7.20 6.00 33.51
CA PRO A 199 8.09 5.32 32.54
C PRO A 199 9.32 4.61 33.18
N SER A 200 9.87 3.62 32.49
CA SER A 200 11.31 3.26 32.57
C SER A 200 11.74 2.40 31.37
N ASP A 201 12.36 3.06 30.38
CA ASP A 201 13.32 2.55 29.37
C ASP A 201 13.16 1.12 28.82
N GLY A 202 12.46 1.02 27.68
CA GLY A 202 12.96 0.35 26.47
C GLY A 202 13.04 -1.18 26.44
N ALA A 203 11.89 -1.85 26.33
CA ALA A 203 11.69 -3.12 25.65
C ALA A 203 10.23 -3.20 25.21
N SER A 204 9.95 -3.77 24.04
CA SER A 204 8.61 -3.96 23.46
C SER A 204 7.74 -4.79 24.39
N ASP A 205 6.60 -4.24 24.79
CA ASP A 205 5.63 -4.84 25.73
C ASP A 205 4.67 -5.78 24.97
N ALA A 206 5.20 -6.91 24.50
CA ALA A 206 4.38 -8.02 24.02
C ALA A 206 4.03 -8.89 25.24
N SER A 207 3.01 -8.50 25.99
CA SER A 207 2.54 -9.32 27.11
C SER A 207 1.68 -10.48 26.59
N VAL A 208 2.12 -11.71 26.79
CA VAL A 208 1.40 -12.92 26.39
C VAL A 208 0.24 -13.20 27.36
N GLU A 209 -0.95 -13.55 26.84
CA GLU A 209 -2.14 -13.75 27.67
C GLU A 209 -2.16 -15.09 28.43
N VAL A 210 -2.60 -15.07 29.70
CA VAL A 210 -2.88 -16.32 30.44
C VAL A 210 -4.11 -16.98 29.86
N GLY A 211 -3.97 -18.21 29.40
CA GLY A 211 -4.98 -18.98 28.70
C GLY A 211 -4.67 -19.18 27.21
N ALA A 212 -3.63 -18.53 26.68
CA ALA A 212 -3.15 -18.79 25.32
C ALA A 212 -2.57 -20.21 25.22
N ASP A 213 -2.86 -20.85 24.09
CA ASP A 213 -2.24 -22.11 23.69
C ASP A 213 -0.80 -21.84 23.23
N VAL A 214 0.09 -22.82 23.44
CA VAL A 214 1.50 -22.78 23.05
C VAL A 214 1.89 -24.11 22.39
N SER A 215 2.80 -24.09 21.42
CA SER A 215 3.36 -25.27 20.76
C SER A 215 4.87 -25.09 20.64
N TYR A 216 5.62 -26.13 20.97
CA TYR A 216 7.08 -26.11 20.98
C TYR A 216 7.63 -27.36 20.30
N TYR A 217 8.60 -27.20 19.40
CA TYR A 217 9.27 -28.32 18.74
C TYR A 217 10.44 -28.83 19.60
N ASP A 218 10.29 -30.04 20.16
CA ASP A 218 11.35 -30.72 20.90
C ASP A 218 12.37 -31.31 19.93
N ASP A 219 13.59 -30.76 19.94
CA ASP A 219 14.67 -31.19 19.06
C ASP A 219 15.30 -32.53 19.45
N GLU A 220 15.15 -32.97 20.71
CA GLU A 220 15.63 -34.28 21.16
C GLU A 220 14.73 -35.42 20.67
N ASP A 221 13.42 -35.20 20.68
CA ASP A 221 12.41 -36.18 20.31
C ASP A 221 11.82 -35.99 18.88
N GLU A 222 12.20 -34.91 18.18
CA GLU A 222 11.75 -34.54 16.83
C GLU A 222 10.20 -34.46 16.73
N GLU A 223 9.54 -33.93 17.77
CA GLU A 223 8.08 -33.82 17.85
C GLU A 223 7.60 -32.47 18.40
N TRP A 224 6.43 -32.02 17.94
CA TRP A 224 5.74 -30.85 18.50
C TRP A 224 5.00 -31.23 19.78
N VAL A 225 5.14 -30.38 20.81
CA VAL A 225 4.50 -30.55 22.11
C VAL A 225 3.61 -29.34 22.39
N ASP A 226 2.32 -29.60 22.58
CA ASP A 226 1.32 -28.56 22.82
C ASP A 226 1.12 -28.32 24.33
N GLY A 227 0.75 -27.10 24.69
CA GLY A 227 0.49 -26.67 26.05
C GLY A 227 -0.39 -25.44 26.14
N THR A 228 -0.62 -24.96 27.36
CA THR A 228 -1.38 -23.73 27.63
C THR A 228 -0.70 -22.91 28.72
N ILE A 229 -0.68 -21.58 28.60
CA ILE A 229 -0.22 -20.68 29.66
C ILE A 229 -1.25 -20.66 30.79
N THR A 230 -0.95 -21.28 31.92
CA THR A 230 -1.91 -21.44 33.03
C THR A 230 -1.78 -20.40 34.13
N ALA A 231 -0.67 -19.68 34.21
CA ALA A 231 -0.48 -18.60 35.18
C ALA A 231 0.59 -17.60 34.75
N TYR A 232 0.44 -16.35 35.21
CA TYR A 232 1.48 -15.32 35.18
C TYR A 232 1.63 -14.73 36.58
N LYS A 233 2.82 -14.84 37.19
CA LYS A 233 3.07 -14.33 38.54
C LYS A 233 4.53 -14.06 38.83
N ASN A 234 4.81 -12.88 39.38
CA ASN A 234 6.16 -12.42 39.72
C ASN A 234 7.08 -12.48 38.50
N ASN A 235 6.61 -11.98 37.36
CA ASN A 235 7.41 -11.88 36.14
C ASN A 235 7.81 -13.24 35.57
N VAL A 236 6.97 -14.26 35.80
CA VAL A 236 7.18 -15.62 35.32
C VAL A 236 5.85 -16.16 34.81
N TYR A 237 5.85 -16.59 33.55
CA TYR A 237 4.78 -17.37 32.94
C TYR A 237 4.94 -18.84 33.34
N THR A 238 3.83 -19.53 33.54
CA THR A 238 3.80 -20.98 33.79
C THR A 238 3.01 -21.63 32.67
N VAL A 239 3.68 -22.44 31.88
CA VAL A 239 3.09 -23.28 30.83
C VAL A 239 2.77 -24.64 31.42
N THR A 240 1.66 -25.24 31.01
CA THR A 240 1.33 -26.63 31.32
C THR A 240 1.14 -27.37 30.02
N TRP A 241 1.99 -28.36 29.77
CA TRP A 241 1.99 -29.17 28.56
C TRP A 241 0.92 -30.26 28.62
N GLU A 242 0.57 -30.85 27.47
CA GLU A 242 -0.45 -31.90 27.38
C GLU A 242 -0.11 -33.15 28.21
N ASP A 243 1.18 -33.45 28.39
CA ASP A 243 1.66 -34.55 29.24
C ASP A 243 1.47 -34.30 30.75
N GLY A 244 1.12 -33.05 31.11
CA GLY A 244 0.89 -32.56 32.46
C GLY A 244 2.13 -32.04 33.17
N GLU A 245 3.28 -31.98 32.51
CA GLU A 245 4.46 -31.28 32.99
C GLU A 245 4.28 -29.75 32.91
N THR A 246 5.10 -29.02 33.65
CA THR A 246 4.97 -27.57 33.75
C THR A 246 6.32 -26.90 33.69
N ASP A 247 6.45 -25.94 32.79
CA ASP A 247 7.64 -25.11 32.65
C ASP A 247 7.39 -23.65 33.01
N GLN A 248 8.48 -22.95 33.27
CA GLN A 248 8.48 -21.56 33.74
C GLN A 248 9.36 -20.72 32.83
N TYR A 249 8.78 -19.62 32.35
CA TYR A 249 9.44 -18.67 31.43
C TYR A 249 9.47 -17.30 32.09
N ASP A 250 10.66 -16.70 32.24
CA ASP A 250 10.78 -15.32 32.71
C ASP A 250 10.12 -14.36 31.69
N ASP A 251 9.53 -13.26 32.16
CA ASP A 251 8.85 -12.26 31.31
C ASP A 251 9.79 -11.30 30.59
N ASN A 252 11.04 -11.70 30.39
CA ASN A 252 12.07 -10.91 29.76
C ASN A 252 13.17 -11.79 29.16
N GLY A 253 13.84 -11.27 28.14
CA GLY A 253 14.97 -11.94 27.49
C GLY A 253 14.54 -13.16 26.68
N GLU A 254 15.47 -14.11 26.55
CA GLU A 254 15.32 -15.31 25.71
C GLU A 254 14.08 -16.14 26.10
N ASP A 255 13.75 -16.23 27.38
CA ASP A 255 12.56 -16.96 27.86
C ASP A 255 11.25 -16.35 27.33
N LEU A 256 11.15 -15.02 27.24
CA LEU A 256 9.95 -14.36 26.71
C LEU A 256 9.86 -14.51 25.19
N ASP A 257 11.00 -14.40 24.50
CA ASP A 257 11.06 -14.56 23.04
C ASP A 257 10.66 -16.00 22.64
N GLU A 258 11.19 -16.99 23.36
CA GLU A 258 10.84 -18.42 23.19
C GLU A 258 9.35 -18.66 23.47
N LEU A 259 8.83 -18.13 24.58
CA LEU A 259 7.41 -18.27 24.90
C LEU A 259 6.52 -17.59 23.85
N THR A 260 6.92 -16.42 23.36
CA THR A 260 6.17 -15.68 22.34
C THR A 260 6.14 -16.47 21.03
N GLN A 261 7.27 -17.02 20.60
CA GLN A 261 7.33 -17.89 19.43
C GLN A 261 6.44 -19.12 19.61
N ALA A 262 6.49 -19.77 20.78
CA ALA A 262 5.66 -20.93 21.05
C ALA A 262 4.16 -20.60 21.02
N VAL A 263 3.75 -19.39 21.42
CA VAL A 263 2.37 -18.93 21.27
C VAL A 263 2.01 -18.77 19.80
N PHE A 264 2.87 -18.15 19.00
CA PHE A 264 2.66 -18.01 17.55
C PHE A 264 2.51 -19.36 16.86
N ASP A 265 3.42 -20.30 17.15
CA ASP A 265 3.42 -21.64 16.56
C ASP A 265 2.14 -22.43 16.91
N ALA A 266 1.53 -22.17 18.08
CA ALA A 266 0.31 -22.86 18.53
C ALA A 266 -0.96 -22.45 17.80
N TYR A 267 -1.04 -21.21 17.35
CA TYR A 267 -2.20 -20.72 16.63
C TYR A 267 -2.23 -21.20 15.19
N GLY A 268 -1.17 -21.88 14.71
CA GLY A 268 -1.06 -22.35 13.34
C GLY A 268 -1.38 -21.22 12.38
N ASP A 269 -0.82 -20.03 12.64
CA ASP A 269 -1.08 -18.79 11.89
C ASP A 269 0.13 -18.43 11.00
N ASP A 270 0.80 -19.46 10.48
CA ASP A 270 1.53 -19.39 9.23
C ASP A 270 0.58 -19.31 8.01
N ASP A 271 -0.75 -19.28 8.24
CA ASP A 271 -1.80 -19.02 7.25
C ASP A 271 -2.93 -18.07 7.74
N ASP A 272 -2.65 -16.80 8.08
CA ASP A 272 -3.48 -15.59 7.77
C ASP A 272 -3.15 -14.34 8.63
N TRP A 273 -2.12 -13.56 8.26
CA TRP A 273 -2.14 -12.10 8.41
C TRP A 273 -1.65 -11.40 7.14
N GLY A 274 -2.61 -10.84 6.41
CA GLY A 274 -2.37 -10.06 5.21
C GLY A 274 -1.71 -8.68 5.43
N ASP A 275 -0.86 -8.37 4.44
CA ASP A 275 -0.75 -7.11 3.71
C ASP A 275 0.14 -5.98 4.27
N ASP A 276 1.44 -6.05 3.96
CA ASP A 276 2.13 -4.96 3.24
C ASP A 276 3.47 -5.35 2.55
N ASP A 277 3.34 -5.69 1.27
CA ASP A 277 4.14 -5.25 0.11
C ASP A 277 5.65 -4.97 0.28
N TYR A 278 6.43 -6.05 0.20
CA TYR A 278 7.61 -6.05 -0.67
C TYR A 278 7.30 -6.87 -1.92
N GLN A 279 6.82 -6.23 -2.98
CA GLN A 279 6.75 -6.86 -4.31
C GLN A 279 8.15 -6.85 -4.94
N PRO A 280 8.90 -7.98 -4.97
CA PRO A 280 10.01 -8.10 -5.89
C PRO A 280 9.45 -7.97 -7.31
N VAL A 281 10.11 -7.16 -8.13
CA VAL A 281 9.75 -6.92 -9.53
C VAL A 281 10.05 -8.16 -10.37
N SER A 282 9.23 -9.19 -10.22
CA SER A 282 9.11 -10.35 -11.10
C SER A 282 7.76 -10.98 -10.79
N GLY A 283 6.83 -11.00 -11.74
CA GLY A 283 5.63 -11.83 -11.60
C GLY A 283 5.97 -13.30 -11.35
N PRO A 284 4.96 -14.17 -11.16
CA PRO A 284 5.18 -15.57 -10.85
C PRO A 284 6.21 -16.20 -11.79
N LYS A 285 7.24 -16.81 -11.21
CA LYS A 285 8.38 -17.44 -11.90
C LYS A 285 7.89 -18.50 -12.88
N TYR A 286 6.80 -19.18 -12.54
CA TYR A 286 6.12 -20.17 -13.36
C TYR A 286 4.75 -19.62 -13.79
N PRO A 287 4.60 -19.14 -15.03
CA PRO A 287 3.31 -18.62 -15.49
C PRO A 287 2.24 -19.71 -15.53
N VAL A 288 0.96 -19.31 -15.43
CA VAL A 288 -0.17 -20.22 -15.65
C VAL A 288 -0.02 -20.99 -16.98
N GLY A 289 -0.24 -22.30 -16.92
CA GLY A 289 0.00 -23.28 -17.99
C GLY A 289 1.43 -23.82 -18.04
N THR A 290 2.27 -23.55 -17.03
CA THR A 290 3.56 -24.21 -16.90
C THR A 290 3.34 -25.68 -16.58
N PRO A 291 3.85 -26.62 -17.41
CA PRO A 291 3.71 -28.04 -17.12
C PRO A 291 4.62 -28.41 -15.95
N VAL A 292 4.10 -29.23 -15.05
CA VAL A 292 4.79 -29.83 -13.91
C VAL A 292 4.56 -31.34 -13.94
N SER A 293 5.45 -32.11 -13.33
CA SER A 293 5.32 -33.56 -13.25
C SER A 293 5.96 -34.04 -11.97
N ASP A 294 5.34 -34.98 -11.28
CA ASP A 294 5.91 -35.61 -10.08
C ASP A 294 5.97 -37.14 -10.25
N PHE A 295 6.87 -37.81 -9.53
CA PHE A 295 7.09 -39.25 -9.60
C PHE A 295 6.67 -39.94 -8.31
N GLU A 296 5.40 -40.36 -8.27
CA GLU A 296 4.81 -41.07 -7.14
C GLU A 296 4.40 -42.49 -7.51
N ASP A 297 4.47 -43.43 -6.57
CA ASP A 297 4.00 -44.82 -6.76
C ASP A 297 4.52 -45.52 -8.03
N GLU A 298 5.80 -45.27 -8.37
CA GLU A 298 6.49 -45.77 -9.56
C GLU A 298 5.90 -45.26 -10.90
N GLN A 299 5.14 -44.16 -10.89
CA GLN A 299 4.50 -43.55 -12.05
C GLN A 299 4.75 -42.05 -12.11
N TRP A 300 4.87 -41.51 -13.32
CA TRP A 300 4.89 -40.08 -13.55
C TRP A 300 3.46 -39.56 -13.59
N ILE A 301 3.17 -38.63 -12.69
CA ILE A 301 1.95 -37.84 -12.66
C ILE A 301 2.26 -36.50 -13.36
N MET A 302 1.39 -36.09 -14.27
CA MET A 302 1.54 -34.83 -15.01
C MET A 302 0.58 -33.80 -14.42
N GLY A 303 0.94 -32.54 -14.45
CA GLY A 303 0.08 -31.45 -14.00
C GLY A 303 0.41 -30.14 -14.68
N GLU A 304 -0.34 -29.10 -14.33
CA GLU A 304 -0.06 -27.73 -14.77
C GLU A 304 -0.34 -26.71 -13.67
N VAL A 305 0.45 -25.64 -13.65
CA VAL A 305 0.17 -24.45 -12.82
C VAL A 305 -1.10 -23.79 -13.36
N VAL A 306 -2.19 -23.80 -12.61
CA VAL A 306 -3.50 -23.28 -13.03
C VAL A 306 -3.78 -21.87 -12.56
N ASP A 307 -3.18 -21.45 -11.44
CA ASP A 307 -3.31 -20.08 -10.92
C ASP A 307 -2.11 -19.67 -10.05
N PHE A 308 -2.03 -18.38 -9.74
CA PHE A 308 -1.16 -17.81 -8.72
C PHE A 308 -1.93 -16.76 -7.93
N GLN A 309 -2.28 -17.08 -6.69
CA GLN A 309 -3.06 -16.23 -5.79
C GLN A 309 -2.44 -16.26 -4.40
N ASP A 310 -2.49 -15.14 -3.69
CA ASP A 310 -2.10 -15.05 -2.28
C ASP A 310 -0.68 -15.58 -2.00
N GLY A 311 0.25 -15.32 -2.94
CA GLY A 311 1.64 -15.77 -2.81
C GLY A 311 1.87 -17.26 -3.10
N SER A 312 0.85 -18.04 -3.47
CA SER A 312 0.96 -19.48 -3.71
C SER A 312 0.69 -19.86 -5.18
N TYR A 313 1.45 -20.82 -5.70
CA TYR A 313 1.17 -21.48 -6.98
C TYR A 313 0.14 -22.58 -6.77
N ILE A 314 -0.92 -22.57 -7.58
CA ILE A 314 -1.92 -23.64 -7.58
C ILE A 314 -1.58 -24.60 -8.72
N VAL A 315 -1.32 -25.86 -8.40
CA VAL A 315 -1.04 -26.92 -9.36
C VAL A 315 -2.25 -27.85 -9.44
N GLN A 316 -2.69 -28.13 -10.66
CA GLN A 316 -3.70 -29.16 -10.93
C GLN A 316 -3.02 -30.39 -11.55
N TRP A 317 -3.23 -31.55 -10.94
CA TRP A 317 -2.74 -32.84 -11.42
C TRP A 317 -3.71 -33.51 -12.40
N ASP A 318 -3.20 -34.24 -13.39
CA ASP A 318 -4.00 -34.86 -14.47
C ASP A 318 -4.76 -36.11 -14.01
N ASP A 319 -4.34 -36.74 -12.91
CA ASP A 319 -4.92 -37.97 -12.36
C ASP A 319 -5.82 -37.74 -11.14
N GLU A 320 -5.84 -36.52 -10.61
CA GLU A 320 -6.68 -36.11 -9.46
C GLU A 320 -7.65 -34.98 -9.84
N ASP A 321 -8.76 -34.88 -9.10
CA ASP A 321 -9.71 -33.77 -9.24
C ASP A 321 -9.36 -32.59 -8.30
N ASP A 322 -8.33 -32.76 -7.47
CA ASP A 322 -7.90 -31.81 -6.45
C ASP A 322 -6.74 -30.92 -6.97
N VAL A 323 -6.43 -29.86 -6.22
CA VAL A 323 -5.31 -28.94 -6.51
C VAL A 323 -4.39 -28.87 -5.31
N GLU A 324 -3.10 -28.70 -5.57
CA GLU A 324 -2.07 -28.53 -4.56
C GLU A 324 -1.53 -27.09 -4.59
N TYR A 325 -1.05 -26.64 -3.43
CA TYR A 325 -0.58 -25.27 -3.22
C TYR A 325 0.90 -25.32 -2.88
N TYR A 326 1.68 -24.47 -3.56
CA TYR A 326 3.11 -24.31 -3.35
C TYR A 326 3.39 -22.85 -3.06
N ASP A 327 3.77 -22.51 -1.83
CA ASP A 327 4.01 -21.13 -1.42
C ASP A 327 5.29 -20.60 -2.10
N SER A 328 5.17 -19.42 -2.72
CA SER A 328 6.31 -18.76 -3.36
C SER A 328 7.33 -18.19 -2.38
N HIS A 329 6.96 -18.07 -1.10
CA HIS A 329 7.86 -17.67 -0.01
C HIS A 329 8.52 -18.89 0.66
N ASN A 330 7.92 -20.08 0.55
CA ASN A 330 8.52 -21.33 0.99
C ASN A 330 9.54 -21.83 -0.05
N ALA A 331 10.78 -21.99 0.38
CA ALA A 331 11.86 -22.39 -0.52
C ALA A 331 11.80 -23.87 -0.92
N GLU A 332 11.30 -24.75 -0.04
CA GLU A 332 11.12 -26.17 -0.33
C GLU A 332 10.07 -26.34 -1.44
N ASP A 333 8.93 -25.66 -1.30
CA ASP A 333 7.86 -25.62 -2.30
C ASP A 333 8.39 -25.11 -3.65
N MET A 334 9.19 -24.06 -3.63
CA MET A 334 9.78 -23.51 -4.84
C MET A 334 10.86 -24.40 -5.47
N GLN A 335 11.59 -25.18 -4.67
CA GLN A 335 12.46 -26.24 -5.20
C GLN A 335 11.64 -27.36 -5.83
N GLU A 336 10.56 -27.77 -5.18
CA GLU A 336 9.68 -28.82 -5.66
C GLU A 336 9.04 -28.42 -6.99
N LEU A 337 8.46 -27.22 -7.07
CA LEU A 337 7.91 -26.65 -8.31
C LEU A 337 8.97 -26.55 -9.43
N LYS A 338 10.23 -26.24 -9.08
CA LYS A 338 11.35 -26.26 -10.02
C LYS A 338 11.67 -27.67 -10.52
N LYS A 339 11.76 -28.65 -9.62
CA LYS A 339 12.01 -30.07 -9.94
C LYS A 339 10.91 -30.59 -10.85
N MET A 340 9.66 -30.37 -10.46
CA MET A 340 8.50 -30.83 -11.19
C MET A 340 8.38 -30.19 -12.58
N SER A 341 8.65 -28.88 -12.70
CA SER A 341 8.66 -28.20 -14.01
C SER A 341 9.78 -28.71 -14.94
N LYS A 342 10.93 -29.09 -14.37
CA LYS A 342 12.05 -29.67 -15.12
C LYS A 342 11.71 -31.09 -15.59
N TRP A 343 11.10 -31.90 -14.74
CA TRP A 343 10.67 -33.26 -15.07
C TRP A 343 9.61 -33.31 -16.16
N ALA A 344 8.64 -32.39 -16.13
CA ALA A 344 7.62 -32.29 -17.17
C ALA A 344 8.17 -32.02 -18.58
N ASN A 345 9.38 -31.45 -18.67
CA ASN A 345 10.08 -31.19 -19.92
C ASN A 345 11.06 -32.30 -20.33
N GLY A 346 11.30 -33.30 -19.47
CA GLY A 346 12.12 -34.48 -19.76
C GLY A 346 11.39 -35.48 -20.65
N ASP A 347 12.07 -36.04 -21.65
CA ASP A 347 11.52 -37.01 -22.63
C ASP A 347 11.94 -38.46 -22.31
N ASP A 348 12.51 -38.72 -21.13
CA ASP A 348 12.82 -40.06 -20.70
C ASP A 348 11.91 -40.46 -19.54
N ASP A 349 10.90 -41.28 -19.82
CA ASP A 349 10.03 -41.98 -18.85
C ASP A 349 10.82 -42.84 -17.81
N ALA A 350 12.13 -42.63 -17.67
CA ALA A 350 12.94 -43.12 -16.59
C ALA A 350 12.53 -42.41 -15.28
N PRO A 351 12.56 -43.13 -14.14
CA PRO A 351 12.47 -42.49 -12.84
C PRO A 351 13.59 -41.45 -12.70
N PRO A 352 13.37 -40.37 -11.94
CA PRO A 352 14.39 -39.36 -11.74
C PRO A 352 15.63 -40.02 -11.13
N ASP A 353 16.79 -39.85 -11.76
CA ASP A 353 18.06 -40.19 -11.13
C ASP A 353 18.13 -39.35 -9.83
N GLU A 354 18.36 -39.98 -8.66
CA GLU A 354 18.39 -39.37 -7.31
C GLU A 354 19.43 -38.22 -7.13
N PHE A 355 19.99 -37.68 -8.21
CA PHE A 355 21.08 -36.72 -8.20
C PHE A 355 20.77 -35.53 -9.11
N PHE A 356 20.03 -34.55 -8.58
CA PHE A 356 20.01 -33.22 -9.18
C PHE A 356 21.31 -32.51 -8.80
N GLU A 357 22.05 -32.01 -9.79
CA GLU A 357 23.13 -31.06 -9.53
C GLU A 357 22.51 -29.79 -8.93
N ASP A 358 23.02 -29.33 -7.79
CA ASP A 358 22.56 -28.14 -7.06
C ASP A 358 22.54 -26.92 -8.02
N GLU A 359 21.35 -26.57 -8.51
CA GLU A 359 21.16 -25.45 -9.42
C GLU A 359 20.67 -24.23 -8.67
N ASP A 360 21.34 -23.10 -8.90
CA ASP A 360 21.01 -21.73 -8.49
C ASP A 360 19.48 -21.47 -8.41
N LEU A 361 18.97 -21.18 -7.22
CA LEU A 361 17.55 -20.94 -6.91
C LEU A 361 17.23 -19.46 -6.94
N TRP A 362 18.13 -18.65 -6.39
CA TRP A 362 17.98 -17.21 -6.25
C TRP A 362 18.79 -16.46 -7.31
N LEU A 363 18.13 -15.55 -8.02
CA LEU A 363 18.80 -14.77 -9.06
C LEU A 363 19.87 -13.87 -8.47
N ILE A 364 20.98 -13.67 -9.20
CA ILE A 364 21.94 -12.61 -8.88
C ILE A 364 21.20 -11.26 -8.81
N GLY A 365 21.36 -10.56 -7.69
CA GLY A 365 20.68 -9.32 -7.33
C GLY A 365 19.49 -9.50 -6.37
N THR A 366 19.17 -10.74 -5.97
CA THR A 366 18.14 -11.00 -4.95
C THR A 366 18.58 -10.39 -3.62
N PRO A 367 17.78 -9.51 -2.99
CA PRO A 367 18.12 -8.91 -1.71
C PRO A 367 18.11 -9.97 -0.61
N VAL A 368 19.02 -9.84 0.34
CA VAL A 368 19.13 -10.72 1.51
C VAL A 368 19.36 -9.89 2.77
N ALA A 369 18.87 -10.38 3.91
CA ALA A 369 19.05 -9.75 5.20
C ALA A 369 19.24 -10.80 6.30
N ILE A 370 20.12 -10.55 7.26
CA ILE A 370 20.30 -11.42 8.43
C ILE A 370 20.38 -10.59 9.70
N GLN A 371 19.72 -11.06 10.77
CA GLN A 371 19.80 -10.43 12.07
C GLN A 371 20.92 -11.07 12.89
N GLU A 372 21.94 -10.29 13.23
CA GLU A 372 23.05 -10.71 14.10
C GLU A 372 23.32 -9.62 15.14
N ASP A 373 23.44 -10.01 16.41
CA ASP A 373 23.73 -9.09 17.53
C ASP A 373 22.79 -7.87 17.58
N ASP A 374 21.47 -8.09 17.53
CA ASP A 374 20.43 -7.04 17.49
C ASP A 374 20.54 -6.07 16.32
N LYS A 375 21.23 -6.47 15.26
CA LYS A 375 21.47 -5.63 14.10
C LYS A 375 21.15 -6.39 12.82
N LEU A 376 20.29 -5.78 12.02
CA LEU A 376 19.97 -6.29 10.70
C LEU A 376 21.06 -5.87 9.70
N TRP A 377 21.63 -6.87 9.03
CA TRP A 377 22.61 -6.72 7.97
C TRP A 377 21.94 -6.99 6.64
N TYR A 378 22.21 -6.14 5.66
CA TYR A 378 21.62 -6.21 4.33
C TYR A 378 22.69 -6.52 3.28
N GLY A 379 22.32 -7.28 2.27
CA GLY A 379 23.16 -7.61 1.13
C GLY A 379 22.35 -7.97 -0.10
N GLU A 380 23.05 -8.46 -1.11
CA GLU A 380 22.45 -9.06 -2.30
C GLU A 380 23.23 -10.31 -2.71
N ILE A 381 22.54 -11.30 -3.27
CA ILE A 381 23.20 -12.46 -3.88
C ILE A 381 23.95 -11.98 -5.12
N ASP A 382 25.28 -12.14 -5.14
CA ASP A 382 26.14 -11.66 -6.23
C ASP A 382 26.78 -12.80 -7.07
N GLY A 383 26.56 -14.06 -6.69
CA GLY A 383 26.93 -15.23 -7.48
C GLY A 383 26.50 -16.58 -6.90
N TRP A 384 26.69 -17.64 -7.68
CA TRP A 384 26.50 -19.05 -7.30
C TRP A 384 27.67 -19.89 -7.79
N ASN A 385 28.19 -20.78 -6.96
CA ASN A 385 29.26 -21.70 -7.35
C ASN A 385 29.27 -22.97 -6.48
N SER A 386 29.10 -24.12 -7.12
CA SER A 386 29.32 -25.45 -6.52
C SER A 386 28.52 -25.67 -5.22
N GLY A 387 27.24 -25.33 -5.20
CA GLY A 387 26.39 -25.54 -4.01
C GLY A 387 26.41 -24.37 -3.01
N ALA A 388 27.11 -23.27 -3.29
CA ALA A 388 27.16 -22.12 -2.40
C ALA A 388 26.80 -20.81 -3.09
N TYR A 389 25.99 -19.98 -2.42
CA TYR A 389 25.69 -18.62 -2.81
C TYR A 389 26.79 -17.69 -2.36
N SER A 390 27.16 -16.73 -3.20
CA SER A 390 27.93 -15.58 -2.76
C SER A 390 27.00 -14.43 -2.44
N VAL A 391 27.15 -13.88 -1.25
CA VAL A 391 26.41 -12.71 -0.77
C VAL A 391 27.37 -11.53 -0.68
N SER A 392 27.03 -10.44 -1.36
CA SER A 392 27.70 -9.15 -1.21
C SER A 392 26.94 -8.29 -0.21
N TRP A 393 27.50 -8.12 0.97
CA TRP A 393 26.94 -7.29 2.03
C TRP A 393 27.13 -5.79 1.74
N ASP A 394 26.20 -4.96 2.23
CA ASP A 394 26.22 -3.50 2.04
C ASP A 394 27.46 -2.81 2.62
N ASN A 395 28.10 -3.45 3.61
CA ASN A 395 29.36 -2.97 4.19
C ASN A 395 30.57 -3.19 3.25
N GLY A 396 30.36 -3.85 2.09
CA GLY A 396 31.37 -4.19 1.09
C GLY A 396 32.09 -5.50 1.36
N GLU A 397 31.67 -6.26 2.36
CA GLU A 397 32.15 -7.62 2.61
C GLU A 397 31.41 -8.61 1.71
N GLN A 398 32.05 -9.75 1.43
CA GLN A 398 31.49 -10.80 0.60
C GLN A 398 31.70 -12.13 1.31
N GLU A 399 30.66 -12.95 1.34
CA GLU A 399 30.66 -14.26 1.97
C GLU A 399 30.12 -15.32 1.00
N TRP A 400 30.48 -16.58 1.27
CA TRP A 400 29.96 -17.74 0.56
C TRP A 400 29.18 -18.61 1.56
N LEU A 401 27.91 -18.84 1.27
CA LEU A 401 26.97 -19.59 2.11
C LEU A 401 26.56 -20.86 1.37
N ASP A 402 26.91 -22.01 1.94
CA ASP A 402 26.57 -23.35 1.44
C ASP A 402 25.37 -23.97 2.17
N ASN A 403 24.86 -23.30 3.21
CA ASN A 403 23.59 -23.64 3.84
C ASN A 403 22.46 -22.92 3.09
N GLU A 404 21.67 -23.71 2.37
CA GLU A 404 20.58 -23.20 1.56
C GLU A 404 19.45 -22.62 2.41
N ASP A 405 19.07 -23.30 3.50
CA ASP A 405 18.00 -22.88 4.42
C ASP A 405 18.33 -21.51 5.03
N LEU A 406 19.60 -21.28 5.37
CA LEU A 406 20.07 -19.98 5.83
C LEU A 406 19.90 -18.91 4.74
N VAL A 407 20.25 -19.21 3.49
CA VAL A 407 20.08 -18.25 2.39
C VAL A 407 18.60 -17.97 2.15
N ASN A 408 17.74 -18.97 2.27
CA ASN A 408 16.29 -18.83 2.15
C ASN A 408 15.73 -17.92 3.25
N GLN A 409 16.09 -18.20 4.52
CA GLN A 409 15.77 -17.34 5.65
C GLN A 409 16.27 -15.91 5.42
N MET A 410 17.46 -15.76 4.86
CA MET A 410 18.00 -14.44 4.56
C MET A 410 17.21 -13.70 3.47
N VAL A 411 16.71 -14.39 2.45
CA VAL A 411 15.84 -13.79 1.44
C VAL A 411 14.50 -13.39 2.05
N ALA A 412 13.88 -14.27 2.85
CA ALA A 412 12.64 -14.00 3.57
C ALA A 412 12.77 -12.77 4.50
N ASN A 413 13.81 -12.73 5.34
CA ASN A 413 14.11 -11.59 6.20
C ASN A 413 14.25 -10.27 5.41
N ALA A 414 14.77 -10.30 4.19
CA ALA A 414 14.89 -9.09 3.36
C ALA A 414 13.55 -8.59 2.80
N VAL A 415 12.61 -9.52 2.58
CA VAL A 415 11.23 -9.23 2.19
C VAL A 415 10.49 -8.60 3.37
N GLU A 416 10.58 -9.21 4.55
CA GLU A 416 9.93 -8.74 5.79
C GLU A 416 10.48 -7.42 6.31
N ASN A 417 11.79 -7.21 6.16
CA ASN A 417 12.47 -6.03 6.67
C ASN A 417 13.04 -5.21 5.52
N PRO A 418 12.19 -4.69 4.62
CA PRO A 418 12.65 -4.07 3.39
C PRO A 418 13.58 -2.91 3.71
N LYS A 419 14.78 -2.91 3.10
CA LYS A 419 15.82 -1.91 3.38
C LYS A 419 15.26 -0.50 3.25
N GLY A 420 14.91 0.09 4.39
CA GLY A 420 14.31 1.40 4.46
C GLY A 420 15.23 2.40 3.78
N MET A 421 14.80 2.93 2.63
CA MET A 421 15.58 3.92 1.89
C MET A 421 15.83 5.10 2.83
N SER A 422 17.06 5.22 3.36
CA SER A 422 17.36 6.23 4.39
C SER A 422 16.82 7.60 3.96
N GLY A 423 16.29 8.40 4.88
CA GLY A 423 15.69 9.69 4.54
C GLY A 423 16.61 10.61 3.72
N ALA A 424 17.94 10.44 3.84
CA ALA A 424 18.93 11.08 2.99
C ALA A 424 18.90 10.61 1.53
N GLY A 425 18.72 9.31 1.27
CA GLY A 425 18.57 8.73 -0.06
C GLY A 425 17.33 9.26 -0.80
N LYS A 426 16.19 9.35 -0.11
CA LYS A 426 14.96 9.97 -0.66
C LYS A 426 15.19 11.43 -1.05
N PHE A 427 15.94 12.16 -0.22
CA PHE A 427 16.29 13.55 -0.50
C PHE A 427 17.23 13.71 -1.72
N PHE A 428 18.24 12.85 -1.87
CA PHE A 428 19.16 12.89 -3.01
C PHE A 428 18.53 12.44 -4.33
N LEU A 429 17.63 11.45 -4.31
CA LEU A 429 16.88 11.04 -5.50
C LEU A 429 15.97 12.19 -5.97
N SER A 430 15.28 12.87 -5.04
CA SER A 430 14.45 14.04 -5.39
C SER A 430 15.29 15.17 -6.01
N LEU A 431 16.49 15.43 -5.47
CA LEU A 431 17.41 16.43 -6.01
C LEU A 431 17.96 16.02 -7.39
N PHE A 432 18.17 14.73 -7.62
CA PHE A 432 18.62 14.23 -8.91
C PHE A 432 17.53 14.35 -9.98
N VAL A 433 16.29 13.98 -9.67
CA VAL A 433 15.14 14.13 -10.58
C VAL A 433 14.89 15.60 -10.90
N ILE A 434 14.92 16.49 -9.91
CA ILE A 434 14.79 17.95 -10.11
C ILE A 434 15.93 18.48 -11.01
N SER A 435 17.16 17.99 -10.83
CA SER A 435 18.32 18.38 -11.64
C SER A 435 18.18 17.90 -13.09
N VAL A 436 17.76 16.65 -13.32
CA VAL A 436 17.55 16.09 -14.66
C VAL A 436 16.40 16.82 -15.38
N CYS A 437 15.29 17.10 -14.69
CA CYS A 437 14.18 17.87 -15.25
C CYS A 437 14.58 19.33 -15.55
N GLY A 438 15.38 19.96 -14.68
CA GLY A 438 15.89 21.31 -14.87
C GLY A 438 16.84 21.42 -16.08
N VAL A 439 17.80 20.50 -16.18
CA VAL A 439 18.75 20.45 -17.31
C VAL A 439 18.02 20.11 -18.61
N GLY A 440 17.12 19.12 -18.60
CA GLY A 440 16.29 18.75 -19.75
C GLY A 440 15.45 19.91 -20.26
N SER A 441 14.82 20.68 -19.37
CA SER A 441 14.02 21.86 -19.72
C SER A 441 14.85 22.96 -20.37
N VAL A 442 16.07 23.21 -19.88
CA VAL A 442 16.99 24.22 -20.46
C VAL A 442 17.48 23.81 -21.85
N TYR A 443 17.85 22.53 -22.03
CA TYR A 443 18.27 22.02 -23.34
C TYR A 443 17.11 21.96 -24.33
N GLY A 444 15.93 21.51 -23.90
CA GLY A 444 14.70 21.51 -24.69
C GLY A 444 14.32 22.92 -25.15
N TYR A 445 14.39 23.92 -24.26
CA TYR A 445 14.13 25.31 -24.61
C TYR A 445 15.13 25.88 -25.63
N LYS A 446 16.44 25.58 -25.47
CA LYS A 446 17.45 25.99 -26.45
C LYS A 446 17.25 25.33 -27.82
N TYR A 447 16.88 24.05 -27.82
CA TYR A 447 16.57 23.33 -29.05
C TYR A 447 15.34 23.93 -29.75
N TYR A 448 14.29 24.23 -28.99
CA TYR A 448 13.08 24.88 -29.48
C TYR A 448 13.37 26.28 -30.08
N GLN A 449 14.20 27.10 -29.44
CA GLN A 449 14.60 28.40 -29.99
C GLN A 449 15.37 28.27 -31.31
N LYS A 450 16.27 27.29 -31.42
CA LYS A 450 17.01 27.02 -32.66
C LYS A 450 16.05 26.63 -33.78
N TYR A 451 15.12 25.72 -33.50
CA TYR A 451 14.10 25.29 -34.45
C TYR A 451 13.22 26.45 -34.96
N GLN A 452 12.77 27.34 -34.07
CA GLN A 452 11.98 28.52 -34.46
C GLN A 452 12.78 29.49 -35.34
N THR A 453 14.09 29.61 -35.12
CA THR A 453 14.96 30.47 -35.91
C THR A 453 15.18 29.90 -37.32
N GLU A 454 15.40 28.59 -37.45
CA GLU A 454 15.53 27.90 -38.74
C GLU A 454 14.24 27.97 -39.57
N LYS A 455 13.07 27.86 -38.92
CA LYS A 455 11.76 28.05 -39.59
C LYS A 455 11.55 29.47 -40.11
N LYS A 456 11.99 30.49 -39.37
CA LYS A 456 11.93 31.88 -39.85
C LYS A 456 12.85 32.10 -41.05
N PHE A 457 14.09 31.60 -40.97
CA PHE A 457 15.04 31.70 -42.08
C PHE A 457 14.54 31.01 -43.35
N SER A 458 13.96 29.81 -43.22
CA SER A 458 13.41 29.08 -44.37
C SER A 458 12.24 29.83 -45.04
N ARG A 459 11.38 30.48 -44.26
CA ARG A 459 10.30 31.33 -44.81
C ARG A 459 10.81 32.58 -45.52
N GLU A 460 11.88 33.20 -45.01
CA GLU A 460 12.47 34.38 -45.64
C GLU A 460 13.18 34.03 -46.95
N VAL A 461 13.87 32.88 -47.00
CA VAL A 461 14.54 32.39 -48.22
C VAL A 461 13.52 32.03 -49.32
N GLU A 462 12.40 31.39 -48.98
CA GLU A 462 11.34 31.10 -49.96
C GLU A 462 10.62 32.37 -50.47
N ALA A 463 10.60 33.45 -49.69
CA ALA A 463 9.99 34.71 -50.09
C ALA A 463 10.84 35.51 -51.10
N GLU A 464 12.15 35.30 -51.17
CA GLU A 464 13.04 36.04 -52.09
C GLU A 464 13.12 35.46 -53.51
N ASP A 465 12.79 34.18 -53.73
CA ASP A 465 12.86 33.55 -55.06
C ASP A 465 11.52 33.57 -55.85
N GLY A 466 10.49 34.21 -55.28
CA GLY A 466 9.17 34.42 -55.92
C GLY A 466 9.12 35.52 -56.99
N GLY A 467 10.27 35.94 -57.52
CA GLY A 467 10.36 36.90 -58.63
C GLY A 467 9.87 36.27 -59.93
N PHE A 468 8.61 36.53 -60.29
CA PHE A 468 8.02 36.25 -61.61
C PHE A 468 8.96 36.69 -62.74
N ARG A 469 9.74 35.75 -63.30
CA ARG A 469 10.35 35.89 -64.62
C ARG A 469 9.33 35.44 -65.65
N ASP A 470 8.64 36.41 -66.24
CA ASP A 470 7.83 36.22 -67.43
C ASP A 470 8.66 35.53 -68.52
N ARG A 471 8.22 34.32 -68.92
CA ARG A 471 8.73 33.61 -70.10
C ARG A 471 8.26 34.34 -71.36
N PRO A 472 9.16 34.79 -72.26
CA PRO A 472 8.80 35.61 -73.41
C PRO A 472 8.33 34.84 -74.67
N ASP A 473 7.75 33.64 -74.55
CA ASP A 473 7.57 32.74 -75.71
C ASP A 473 6.12 32.59 -76.24
N ASN A 474 5.17 33.42 -75.81
CA ASN A 474 3.82 33.43 -76.40
C ASN A 474 3.45 34.79 -77.00
N LEU A 475 4.10 35.12 -78.13
CA LEU A 475 3.60 36.13 -79.07
C LEU A 475 2.88 35.42 -80.24
N PRO A 476 1.70 35.91 -80.67
CA PRO A 476 0.94 35.31 -81.76
C PRO A 476 1.61 35.55 -83.11
N LYS A 477 1.71 34.50 -83.94
CA LYS A 477 2.12 34.62 -85.35
C LYS A 477 1.03 35.35 -86.14
N ILE A 478 1.39 36.50 -86.70
CA ILE A 478 0.64 37.16 -87.77
C ILE A 478 1.02 36.48 -89.09
N ILE A 479 0.07 35.76 -89.70
CA ILE A 479 -0.48 35.87 -91.08
C ILE A 479 -1.52 34.75 -91.22
#